data_AF-A0A955JKM5-F1
#
_entry.id   AF-A0A955JKM5-F1
#
_cell.length_a   1.000
_cell.length_b   1.000
_cell.length_c   1.000
_cell.angle_alpha   90.00
_cell.angle_beta   90.00
_cell.angle_gamma   90.00
#
_symmetry.space_group_name_H-M   'P 1'
#
loop_
_entity.id
_entity.type
_entity.pdbx_description
1 polymer ?
#
loop_
_entity_poly.entity_id
_entity_poly.type
_entity_poly.pdbx_seq_one_letter_code
_entity_poly.pdbx_strand_id
1 'polypeptide(L)'
;NIGTAPSTSSIIDKIKYVHLNHMHQWNAWNCMPTMNMPDYGRERNDMLGKLWMLYHTDILSDGDTNLYNLKVRMAQYAIDLVGIYENGGKSKWFPDGGINCAIKPAIIFGAHLLGEDDAIMAIGSAKSFQEDGQYFYIDSNTVLTGKNYTSAMVTNPPTAEWGIRHSFNPALDNALWTIPGNDYRFISASMYGTHLGMAIHDDHNNGNWELGAKKQPFHDYMLRHPVFGVASSGPAHTISYDPWLKGLWDAYIGNY
;
A
#
# COMPACT_ATOMS: atom_id res chain seq x y z
N ASN A 1 -12.95 -10.34 -16.63
CA ASN A 1 -13.95 -9.30 -16.27
C ASN A 1 -13.26 -8.35 -15.32
N ILE A 2 -12.98 -7.12 -15.74
CA ILE A 2 -12.13 -6.16 -15.00
C ILE A 2 -12.92 -5.44 -13.89
N GLY A 3 -14.22 -5.68 -13.73
CA GLY A 3 -15.06 -4.93 -12.76
C GLY A 3 -15.38 -3.52 -13.25
N THR A 4 -16.04 -2.73 -12.40
CA THR A 4 -16.48 -1.35 -12.73
C THR A 4 -15.60 -0.33 -12.02
N ALA A 5 -15.06 0.62 -12.77
CA ALA A 5 -14.27 1.71 -12.20
C ALA A 5 -15.11 2.54 -11.20
N PRO A 6 -14.52 3.00 -10.09
CA PRO A 6 -15.19 3.87 -9.14
C PRO A 6 -15.45 5.25 -9.77
N SER A 7 -16.45 5.97 -9.26
CA SER A 7 -16.65 7.36 -9.66
C SER A 7 -15.54 8.24 -9.09
N THR A 8 -15.03 9.16 -9.89
CA THR A 8 -14.02 10.14 -9.46
C THR A 8 -14.47 10.95 -8.26
N SER A 9 -15.72 11.41 -8.24
CA SER A 9 -16.27 12.20 -7.13
C SER A 9 -16.20 11.44 -5.80
N SER A 10 -16.46 10.12 -5.79
CA SER A 10 -16.38 9.30 -4.57
C SER A 10 -14.96 9.22 -4.00
N ILE A 11 -13.95 9.35 -4.87
CA ILE A 11 -12.54 9.32 -4.49
C ILE A 11 -12.08 10.71 -4.05
N ILE A 12 -12.44 11.76 -4.78
CA ILE A 12 -12.15 13.16 -4.43
C ILE A 12 -12.69 13.47 -3.02
N ASP A 13 -13.89 13.00 -2.70
CA ASP A 13 -14.50 13.21 -1.39
C ASP A 13 -13.68 12.63 -0.23
N LYS A 14 -12.86 11.60 -0.48
CA LYS A 14 -11.95 11.02 0.53
C LYS A 14 -10.66 11.81 0.72
N ILE A 15 -10.29 12.71 -0.18
CA ILE A 15 -9.02 13.47 -0.11
C ILE A 15 -9.23 14.98 -0.16
N LYS A 16 -10.48 15.45 -0.11
CA LYS A 16 -10.81 16.88 -0.24
C LYS A 16 -10.46 17.72 1.00
N TYR A 17 -10.30 17.09 2.17
CA TYR A 17 -9.89 17.76 3.40
C TYR A 17 -8.58 17.19 3.94
N VAL A 18 -7.96 17.94 4.84
CA VAL A 18 -6.70 17.58 5.51
C VAL A 18 -6.81 16.21 6.16
N HIS A 19 -5.83 15.37 5.89
CA HIS A 19 -5.64 14.08 6.54
C HIS A 19 -4.69 14.25 7.72
N LEU A 20 -5.16 13.88 8.91
CA LEU A 20 -4.33 13.88 10.11
C LEU A 20 -3.49 12.61 10.16
N ASN A 21 -2.18 12.70 9.94
CA ASN A 21 -1.30 11.54 10.06
C ASN A 21 -0.53 11.59 11.39
N HIS A 22 -0.88 10.70 12.31
CA HIS A 22 -0.54 10.78 13.73
C HIS A 22 0.68 9.92 14.13
N MET A 23 0.95 9.89 15.44
CA MET A 23 2.04 9.18 16.12
C MET A 23 2.06 7.68 15.82
N HIS A 24 3.26 7.08 15.89
CA HIS A 24 3.46 5.63 15.79
C HIS A 24 2.53 4.86 16.74
N GLN A 25 1.97 3.74 16.25
CA GLN A 25 1.06 2.83 17.00
C GLN A 25 -0.25 3.43 17.49
N TRP A 26 -0.61 4.64 17.08
CA TRP A 26 -1.94 5.16 17.38
C TRP A 26 -2.97 4.51 16.47
N ASN A 27 -3.98 3.90 17.08
CA ASN A 27 -5.10 3.35 16.34
C ASN A 27 -5.95 4.49 15.81
N ALA A 28 -5.82 4.71 14.51
CA ALA A 28 -6.52 5.72 13.74
C ALA A 28 -8.05 5.71 13.95
N TRP A 29 -8.65 4.54 14.24
CA TRP A 29 -10.10 4.38 14.49
C TRP A 29 -10.58 5.17 15.71
N ASN A 30 -9.67 5.49 16.64
CA ASN A 30 -10.00 6.19 17.88
C ASN A 30 -9.85 7.72 17.77
N CYS A 31 -9.21 8.23 16.72
CA CYS A 31 -8.80 9.63 16.65
C CYS A 31 -8.98 10.31 15.29
N MET A 32 -9.24 9.56 14.21
CA MET A 32 -9.42 10.13 12.89
C MET A 32 -10.87 10.58 12.64
N PRO A 33 -11.07 11.70 11.91
CA PRO A 33 -12.40 12.10 11.46
C PRO A 33 -13.04 11.03 10.56
N THR A 34 -14.25 10.60 10.90
CA THR A 34 -14.96 9.52 10.18
C THR A 34 -15.52 9.93 8.81
N MET A 35 -15.57 11.24 8.51
CA MET A 35 -16.23 11.74 7.30
C MET A 35 -15.42 11.57 6.02
N ASN A 36 -14.09 11.69 6.09
CA ASN A 36 -13.25 11.84 4.89
C ASN A 36 -11.84 11.26 5.07
N MET A 37 -11.57 10.52 6.13
CA MET A 37 -10.25 9.98 6.38
C MET A 37 -10.32 8.46 6.52
N PRO A 38 -9.60 7.69 5.67
CA PRO A 38 -9.37 6.28 5.91
C PRO A 38 -8.80 6.06 7.30
N ASP A 39 -9.44 5.21 8.08
CA ASP A 39 -9.08 4.94 9.47
C ASP A 39 -8.00 3.86 9.57
N TYR A 40 -7.55 3.28 8.45
CA TYR A 40 -6.50 2.28 8.44
C TYR A 40 -5.70 2.30 7.14
N GLY A 41 -4.48 1.75 7.16
CA GLY A 41 -3.60 1.74 5.99
C GLY A 41 -4.16 0.91 4.82
N ARG A 42 -4.99 -0.11 5.10
CA ARG A 42 -5.72 -0.88 4.07
C ARG A 42 -6.64 0.01 3.23
N GLU A 43 -7.52 0.79 3.88
CA GLU A 43 -8.45 1.70 3.22
C GLU A 43 -7.70 2.84 2.50
N ARG A 44 -6.55 3.26 3.04
CA ARG A 44 -5.67 4.23 2.37
C ARG A 44 -5.05 3.64 1.10
N ASN A 45 -4.58 2.39 1.11
CA ASN A 45 -4.11 1.71 -0.10
C ASN A 45 -5.22 1.57 -1.13
N ASP A 46 -6.42 1.16 -0.71
CA ASP A 46 -7.56 1.02 -1.64
C ASP A 46 -7.87 2.36 -2.33
N MET A 47 -7.98 3.43 -1.53
CA MET A 47 -8.18 4.78 -2.03
C MET A 47 -7.06 5.21 -2.99
N LEU A 48 -5.79 5.03 -2.59
CA LEU A 48 -4.65 5.45 -3.38
C LEU A 48 -4.46 4.63 -4.66
N GLY A 49 -4.73 3.33 -4.59
CA GLY A 49 -4.71 2.45 -5.75
C GLY A 49 -5.76 2.87 -6.78
N LYS A 50 -6.97 3.23 -6.32
CA LYS A 50 -8.01 3.78 -7.20
C LYS A 50 -7.60 5.11 -7.82
N LEU A 51 -6.97 5.98 -7.04
CA LEU A 51 -6.44 7.27 -7.51
C LEU A 51 -5.42 7.06 -8.64
N TRP A 52 -4.44 6.20 -8.40
CA TRP A 52 -3.44 5.83 -9.39
C TRP A 52 -4.06 5.27 -10.66
N MET A 53 -4.96 4.30 -10.54
CA MET A 53 -5.56 3.67 -11.70
C MET A 53 -6.44 4.65 -12.48
N LEU A 54 -7.27 5.46 -11.81
CA LEU A 54 -8.06 6.50 -12.48
C LEU A 54 -7.19 7.53 -13.22
N TYR A 55 -5.98 7.80 -12.72
CA TYR A 55 -5.03 8.67 -13.39
C TYR A 55 -4.38 8.02 -14.63
N HIS A 56 -4.04 6.73 -14.56
CA HIS A 56 -3.38 6.00 -15.65
C HIS A 56 -4.34 5.41 -16.69
N THR A 57 -5.62 5.25 -16.36
CA THR A 57 -6.63 4.80 -17.30
C THR A 57 -7.30 6.01 -17.94
N ASP A 58 -7.40 6.05 -19.28
CA ASP A 58 -8.15 7.07 -20.05
C ASP A 58 -9.68 7.04 -19.81
N ILE A 59 -10.13 6.51 -18.67
CA ILE A 59 -11.52 6.54 -18.22
C ILE A 59 -11.99 8.00 -18.04
N LEU A 60 -11.04 8.91 -17.82
CA LEU A 60 -11.28 10.34 -17.73
C LEU A 60 -10.59 11.02 -18.90
N SER A 61 -11.34 11.79 -19.69
CA SER A 61 -10.77 12.55 -20.79
C SER A 61 -10.14 13.85 -20.29
N ASP A 62 -9.10 14.31 -20.98
CA ASP A 62 -8.55 15.66 -20.79
C ASP A 62 -9.67 16.70 -20.92
N GLY A 63 -9.90 17.48 -19.86
CA GLY A 63 -10.99 18.44 -19.74
C GLY A 63 -12.09 18.07 -18.76
N ASP A 64 -12.12 16.83 -18.23
CA ASP A 64 -13.00 16.49 -17.11
C ASP A 64 -12.55 17.27 -15.85
N THR A 65 -13.44 18.12 -15.34
CA THR A 65 -13.20 18.91 -14.13
C THR A 65 -12.89 18.00 -12.92
N ASN A 66 -13.42 16.77 -12.92
CA ASN A 66 -13.11 15.80 -11.88
C ASN A 66 -11.65 15.31 -11.96
N LEU A 67 -11.10 15.10 -13.15
CA LEU A 67 -9.70 14.71 -13.30
C LEU A 67 -8.76 15.83 -12.84
N TYR A 68 -9.04 17.08 -13.22
CA TYR A 68 -8.26 18.23 -12.73
C TYR A 68 -8.32 18.32 -11.20
N ASN A 69 -9.52 18.24 -10.61
CA ASN A 69 -9.69 18.26 -9.16
C ASN A 69 -8.96 17.09 -8.48
N LEU A 70 -8.98 15.91 -9.07
CA LEU A 70 -8.26 14.74 -8.58
C LEU A 70 -6.76 15.01 -8.47
N LYS A 71 -6.15 15.52 -9.55
CA LYS A 71 -4.72 15.86 -9.63
C LYS A 71 -4.35 16.88 -8.56
N VAL A 72 -5.11 17.97 -8.46
CA VAL A 72 -4.87 19.04 -7.46
C VAL A 72 -4.97 18.50 -6.03
N ARG A 73 -6.01 17.71 -5.72
CA ARG A 73 -6.19 17.17 -4.37
C ARG A 73 -5.13 16.14 -4.00
N MET A 74 -4.71 15.32 -4.95
CA MET A 74 -3.64 14.36 -4.72
C MET A 74 -2.29 15.05 -4.51
N ALA A 75 -1.98 16.08 -5.31
CA ALA A 75 -0.80 16.90 -5.11
C ALA A 75 -0.80 17.55 -3.71
N GLN A 76 -1.93 18.14 -3.30
CA GLN A 76 -2.08 18.70 -1.96
C GLN A 76 -1.88 17.65 -0.87
N TYR A 77 -2.47 16.46 -1.02
CA TYR A 77 -2.31 15.37 -0.05
C TYR A 77 -0.85 14.97 0.12
N ALA A 78 -0.08 14.89 -0.97
CA ALA A 78 1.34 14.61 -0.89
C ALA A 78 2.14 15.74 -0.23
N ILE A 79 1.83 17.01 -0.52
CA ILE A 79 2.44 18.17 0.14
C ILE A 79 2.19 18.12 1.64
N ASP A 80 0.97 17.78 2.08
CA ASP A 80 0.64 17.63 3.48
C ASP A 80 1.47 16.51 4.14
N LEU A 81 1.63 15.36 3.46
CA LEU A 81 2.47 14.27 3.95
C LEU A 81 3.95 14.66 4.03
N VAL A 82 4.48 15.41 3.06
CA VAL A 82 5.84 15.94 3.11
C VAL A 82 6.02 16.85 4.32
N GLY A 83 5.08 17.78 4.54
CA GLY A 83 5.09 18.65 5.71
C GLY A 83 5.11 17.85 7.02
N ILE A 84 4.30 16.79 7.13
CA ILE A 84 4.31 15.94 8.33
C ILE A 84 5.63 15.18 8.46
N TYR A 85 6.19 14.66 7.37
CA TYR A 85 7.46 13.93 7.37
C TYR A 85 8.59 14.80 7.96
N GLU A 86 8.71 16.04 7.48
CA GLU A 86 9.73 16.99 7.91
C GLU A 86 9.54 17.45 9.37
N ASN A 87 8.28 17.52 9.84
CA ASN A 87 7.94 17.98 11.18
C ASN A 87 7.78 16.85 12.22
N GLY A 88 8.47 15.72 12.01
CA GLY A 88 8.59 14.64 13.00
C GLY A 88 8.07 13.28 12.52
N GLY A 89 7.31 13.23 11.42
CA GLY A 89 6.81 12.00 10.81
C GLY A 89 7.94 11.03 10.43
N LYS A 90 9.10 11.53 10.00
CA LYS A 90 10.30 10.72 9.71
C LYS A 90 10.66 9.72 10.81
N SER A 91 10.48 10.10 12.08
CA SER A 91 10.81 9.24 13.22
C SER A 91 9.68 8.28 13.63
N LYS A 92 8.51 8.36 12.98
CA LYS A 92 7.27 7.68 13.39
C LYS A 92 6.68 6.77 12.31
N TRP A 93 6.98 7.02 11.04
CA TRP A 93 6.46 6.25 9.90
C TRP A 93 7.30 5.05 9.52
N PHE A 94 7.78 4.31 10.53
CA PHE A 94 8.48 3.04 10.31
C PHE A 94 7.49 1.89 10.05
N PRO A 95 7.95 0.74 9.52
CA PRO A 95 7.09 -0.40 9.26
C PRO A 95 6.30 -0.82 10.50
N ASP A 96 4.96 -0.84 10.38
CA ASP A 96 4.05 -1.05 11.52
C ASP A 96 2.80 -1.83 11.13
N GLY A 97 2.99 -3.04 10.62
CA GLY A 97 1.88 -3.90 10.23
C GLY A 97 1.07 -3.27 9.10
N GLY A 98 -0.26 -3.21 9.22
CA GLY A 98 -1.14 -2.63 8.20
C GLY A 98 -1.46 -1.14 8.37
N ILE A 99 -0.82 -0.45 9.33
CA ILE A 99 -1.20 0.93 9.73
C ILE A 99 -0.54 1.98 8.83
N ASN A 100 0.76 1.83 8.55
CA ASN A 100 1.59 2.84 7.89
C ASN A 100 1.68 2.66 6.36
N CYS A 101 0.80 1.83 5.79
CA CYS A 101 0.73 1.61 4.36
C CYS A 101 0.40 2.90 3.58
N ALA A 102 0.74 2.89 2.30
CA ALA A 102 0.34 3.88 1.29
C ALA A 102 0.89 5.30 1.50
N ILE A 103 1.70 5.55 2.54
CA ILE A 103 2.32 6.86 2.77
C ILE A 103 3.37 7.14 1.69
N LYS A 104 4.30 6.21 1.50
CA LYS A 104 5.36 6.33 0.49
C LYS A 104 4.79 6.42 -0.93
N PRO A 105 3.90 5.52 -1.37
CA PRO A 105 3.28 5.63 -2.69
C PRO A 105 2.50 6.94 -2.90
N ALA A 106 1.93 7.54 -1.85
CA ALA A 106 1.22 8.83 -1.95
C ALA A 106 2.17 10.00 -2.19
N ILE A 107 3.28 10.06 -1.43
CA ILE A 107 4.33 11.09 -1.59
C ILE A 107 4.91 11.02 -3.00
N ILE A 108 5.25 9.81 -3.42
CA ILE A 108 5.80 9.52 -4.74
C ILE A 108 4.85 9.96 -5.85
N PHE A 109 3.57 9.62 -5.74
CA PHE A 109 2.59 10.01 -6.75
C PHE A 109 2.38 11.52 -6.82
N GLY A 110 2.41 12.20 -5.67
CA GLY A 110 2.38 13.65 -5.65
C GLY A 110 3.59 14.30 -6.32
N ALA A 111 4.79 13.76 -6.11
CA ALA A 111 5.98 14.23 -6.82
C ALA A 111 5.81 14.11 -8.34
N HIS A 112 5.31 12.97 -8.83
CA HIS A 112 5.00 12.79 -10.25
C HIS A 112 4.02 13.85 -10.76
N LEU A 113 2.93 14.11 -10.04
CA LEU A 113 1.95 15.14 -10.40
C LEU A 113 2.51 16.57 -10.40
N LEU A 114 3.56 16.81 -9.62
CA LEU A 114 4.26 18.09 -9.52
C LEU A 114 5.43 18.22 -10.51
N GLY A 115 5.55 17.29 -11.46
CA GLY A 115 6.60 17.32 -12.48
C GLY A 115 7.93 16.72 -12.02
N GLU A 116 7.86 15.65 -11.23
CA GLU A 116 9.01 14.93 -10.68
C GLU A 116 9.87 15.80 -9.74
N ASP A 117 9.23 16.46 -8.76
CA ASP A 117 9.93 17.30 -7.79
C ASP A 117 10.99 16.51 -6.99
N ASP A 118 12.28 16.83 -7.21
CA ASP A 118 13.43 16.14 -6.62
C ASP A 118 13.40 16.09 -5.08
N ALA A 119 12.90 17.13 -4.41
CA ALA A 119 12.87 17.19 -2.95
C ALA A 119 11.81 16.25 -2.38
N ILE A 120 10.62 16.23 -2.97
CA ILE A 120 9.55 15.29 -2.59
C ILE A 120 9.98 13.86 -2.94
N MET A 121 10.61 13.67 -4.10
CA MET A 121 11.16 12.38 -4.54
C MET A 121 12.23 11.83 -3.59
N ALA A 122 13.10 12.70 -3.07
CA ALA A 122 14.11 12.30 -2.07
C ALA A 122 13.46 11.77 -0.79
N ILE A 123 12.32 12.35 -0.36
CA ILE A 123 11.54 11.83 0.76
C ILE A 123 10.94 10.47 0.42
N GLY A 124 10.26 10.35 -0.72
CA GLY A 124 9.71 9.06 -1.19
C GLY A 124 10.76 7.95 -1.27
N SER A 125 12.01 8.31 -1.56
CA SER A 125 13.16 7.40 -1.68
C SER A 125 13.79 6.99 -0.34
N ALA A 126 13.37 7.59 0.78
CA ALA A 126 13.83 7.14 2.08
C ALA A 126 13.46 5.67 2.33
N LYS A 127 14.34 4.93 3.02
CA LYS A 127 14.18 3.50 3.35
C LYS A 127 13.46 3.27 4.68
N SER A 128 12.63 4.22 5.10
CA SER A 128 12.00 4.24 6.41
C SER A 128 10.54 3.83 6.38
N PHE A 129 9.89 3.68 5.21
CA PHE A 129 8.45 3.44 5.15
C PHE A 129 8.09 1.96 5.27
N GLN A 130 6.80 1.68 5.40
CA GLN A 130 6.33 0.32 5.52
C GLN A 130 6.66 -0.53 4.30
N GLU A 131 6.49 0.00 3.09
CA GLU A 131 6.83 -0.65 1.83
C GLU A 131 8.33 -1.02 1.77
N ASP A 132 9.16 -0.38 2.60
CA ASP A 132 10.60 -0.61 2.62
C ASP A 132 11.08 -1.72 3.54
N GLY A 133 10.36 -1.98 4.64
CA GLY A 133 10.84 -2.86 5.71
C GLY A 133 9.84 -3.89 6.20
N GLN A 134 8.60 -3.90 5.69
CA GLN A 134 7.60 -4.90 6.04
C GLN A 134 7.62 -6.12 5.11
N TYR A 135 8.21 -6.01 3.91
CA TYR A 135 8.35 -7.10 2.94
C TYR A 135 9.78 -7.64 2.91
N PHE A 136 9.94 -8.96 2.95
CA PHE A 136 11.25 -9.61 2.98
C PHE A 136 11.20 -11.00 2.33
N TYR A 137 12.37 -11.55 2.02
CA TYR A 137 12.49 -12.96 1.63
C TYR A 137 12.75 -13.82 2.85
N ILE A 138 12.09 -14.97 2.92
CA ILE A 138 12.38 -15.97 3.95
C ILE A 138 13.76 -16.56 3.67
N ASP A 139 14.74 -16.21 4.52
CA ASP A 139 16.12 -16.67 4.47
C ASP A 139 16.58 -17.27 5.81
N SER A 140 17.82 -17.74 5.86
CA SER A 140 18.41 -18.32 7.08
C SER A 140 18.44 -17.32 8.25
N ASN A 141 18.64 -16.02 7.99
CA ASN A 141 18.63 -14.99 9.03
C ASN A 141 17.24 -14.82 9.63
N THR A 142 16.20 -14.82 8.79
CA THR A 142 14.80 -14.70 9.20
C THR A 142 14.41 -15.84 10.13
N VAL A 143 14.81 -17.08 9.80
CA VAL A 143 14.59 -18.26 10.65
C VAL A 143 15.25 -18.10 12.02
N LEU A 144 16.48 -17.59 12.07
CA LEU A 144 17.22 -17.38 13.33
C LEU A 144 16.58 -16.34 14.25
N THR A 145 15.81 -15.39 13.71
CA THR A 145 15.10 -14.37 14.53
C THR A 145 13.85 -14.90 15.25
N GLY A 146 13.45 -16.16 15.03
CA GLY A 146 12.39 -16.81 15.82
C GLY A 146 10.96 -16.35 15.49
N LYS A 147 10.72 -15.71 14.34
CA LYS A 147 9.38 -15.29 13.88
C LYS A 147 8.48 -16.45 13.40
N ASN A 148 8.67 -17.64 13.97
CA ASN A 148 8.02 -18.90 13.56
C ASN A 148 8.29 -19.33 12.11
N TYR A 149 9.30 -18.75 11.44
CA TYR A 149 9.81 -19.28 10.18
C TYR A 149 10.77 -20.44 10.47
N THR A 150 10.67 -21.49 9.67
CA THR A 150 11.53 -22.68 9.80
C THR A 150 12.47 -22.79 8.61
N SER A 151 13.58 -23.51 8.76
CA SER A 151 14.50 -23.77 7.64
C SER A 151 13.83 -24.44 6.44
N ALA A 152 12.73 -25.18 6.66
CA ALA A 152 11.95 -25.80 5.60
C ALA A 152 11.18 -24.78 4.73
N MET A 153 11.01 -23.54 5.19
CA MET A 153 10.35 -22.46 4.46
C MET A 153 11.33 -21.63 3.61
N VAL A 154 12.64 -21.90 3.70
CA VAL A 154 13.65 -21.26 2.86
C VAL A 154 13.68 -21.99 1.51
N THR A 155 13.24 -21.32 0.45
CA THR A 155 13.08 -21.90 -0.90
C THR A 155 14.04 -21.27 -1.92
N ASN A 156 14.20 -21.91 -3.08
CA ASN A 156 14.85 -21.33 -4.26
C ASN A 156 13.95 -21.56 -5.49
N PRO A 157 13.35 -20.50 -6.10
CA PRO A 157 13.50 -19.08 -5.75
C PRO A 157 12.98 -18.75 -4.34
N PRO A 158 13.51 -17.67 -3.70
CA PRO A 158 13.12 -17.31 -2.34
C PRO A 158 11.64 -16.95 -2.24
N THR A 159 11.00 -17.35 -1.15
CA THR A 159 9.61 -17.00 -0.88
C THR A 159 9.55 -15.60 -0.28
N ALA A 160 8.87 -14.69 -0.96
CA ALA A 160 8.55 -13.38 -0.44
C ALA A 160 7.42 -13.43 0.59
N GLU A 161 7.56 -12.63 1.63
CA GLU A 161 6.69 -12.65 2.80
C GLU A 161 6.52 -11.25 3.40
N TRP A 162 5.43 -11.09 4.15
CA TRP A 162 5.09 -9.86 4.84
C TRP A 162 5.17 -10.05 6.35
N GLY A 163 5.76 -9.07 7.04
CA GLY A 163 5.84 -9.06 8.48
C GLY A 163 4.47 -8.79 9.08
N ILE A 164 3.99 -9.63 9.98
CA ILE A 164 2.89 -9.24 10.87
C ILE A 164 3.50 -8.47 12.03
N ARG A 165 2.82 -7.41 12.48
CA ARG A 165 3.04 -6.81 13.79
C ARG A 165 1.71 -6.40 14.40
N HIS A 166 1.15 -7.23 15.28
CA HIS A 166 -0.01 -6.81 16.05
C HIS A 166 0.40 -5.88 17.19
N SER A 167 -0.26 -4.73 17.32
CA SER A 167 -0.09 -3.84 18.47
C SER A 167 -0.66 -4.44 19.77
N PHE A 168 -1.76 -5.19 19.68
CA PHE A 168 -2.49 -5.71 20.84
C PHE A 168 -2.22 -7.19 21.15
N ASN A 169 -1.95 -8.00 20.13
CA ASN A 169 -1.75 -9.45 20.27
C ASN A 169 -0.47 -9.93 19.56
N PRO A 170 0.72 -9.44 19.95
CA PRO A 170 1.98 -9.80 19.28
C PRO A 170 2.28 -11.30 19.32
N ALA A 171 1.71 -12.05 20.28
CA ALA A 171 1.82 -13.50 20.35
C ALA A 171 1.13 -14.24 19.18
N LEU A 172 0.24 -13.57 18.44
CA LEU A 172 -0.36 -14.09 17.21
C LEU A 172 0.55 -13.89 15.99
N ASP A 173 1.64 -13.14 16.08
CA ASP A 173 2.57 -12.94 14.96
C ASP A 173 3.32 -14.24 14.65
N ASN A 174 2.97 -14.93 13.55
CA ASN A 174 3.63 -16.17 13.14
C ASN A 174 3.53 -16.41 11.62
N ALA A 175 4.32 -17.36 11.10
CA ALA A 175 4.46 -17.68 9.67
C ALA A 175 3.28 -18.42 9.02
N LEU A 176 2.29 -18.89 9.79
CA LEU A 176 1.31 -19.87 9.32
C LEU A 176 0.03 -19.22 8.80
N TRP A 177 -0.24 -19.28 7.51
CA TRP A 177 -1.43 -18.65 6.90
C TRP A 177 -2.78 -19.28 7.29
N THR A 178 -2.76 -20.51 7.81
CA THR A 178 -3.96 -21.33 8.03
C THR A 178 -4.49 -21.32 9.47
N ILE A 179 -3.81 -20.65 10.40
CA ILE A 179 -4.23 -20.59 11.81
C ILE A 179 -5.29 -19.49 12.00
N PRO A 180 -6.44 -19.79 12.64
CA PRO A 180 -7.41 -18.76 13.04
C PRO A 180 -6.76 -17.66 13.89
N GLY A 181 -6.98 -16.39 13.53
CA GLY A 181 -6.34 -15.22 14.16
C GLY A 181 -5.11 -14.68 13.44
N ASN A 182 -4.65 -15.34 12.37
CA ASN A 182 -3.64 -14.82 11.44
C ASN A 182 -4.25 -14.15 10.20
N ASP A 183 -5.54 -13.89 10.24
CA ASP A 183 -6.28 -13.16 9.21
C ASP A 183 -5.76 -11.73 9.02
N TYR A 184 -5.03 -11.18 9.99
CA TYR A 184 -4.30 -9.93 9.84
C TYR A 184 -3.27 -9.94 8.70
N ARG A 185 -2.71 -11.11 8.32
CA ARG A 185 -1.88 -11.24 7.11
C ARG A 185 -2.61 -10.84 5.84
N PHE A 186 -3.94 -10.94 5.84
CA PHE A 186 -4.79 -10.56 4.73
C PHE A 186 -5.18 -9.08 4.73
N ILE A 187 -4.95 -8.35 5.82
CA ILE A 187 -5.36 -6.95 5.93
C ILE A 187 -4.48 -6.06 5.06
N SER A 188 -3.21 -6.42 4.86
CA SER A 188 -2.27 -5.73 3.96
C SER A 188 -2.34 -6.23 2.51
N ALA A 189 -3.19 -7.22 2.22
CA ALA A 189 -3.36 -7.85 0.91
C ALA A 189 -3.89 -6.93 -0.20
N SER A 190 -4.64 -5.89 0.16
CA SER A 190 -5.38 -5.06 -0.81
C SER A 190 -4.50 -3.98 -1.45
N MET A 191 -3.19 -4.22 -1.58
CA MET A 191 -2.22 -3.28 -2.17
C MET A 191 -2.11 -3.38 -3.70
N TYR A 192 -2.97 -4.15 -4.36
CA TYR A 192 -2.92 -4.37 -5.80
C TYR A 192 -2.87 -3.04 -6.58
N GLY A 193 -3.74 -2.09 -6.27
CA GLY A 193 -3.81 -0.82 -7.00
C GLY A 193 -2.60 0.08 -6.78
N THR A 194 -2.11 0.19 -5.54
CA THR A 194 -0.92 1.00 -5.23
C THR A 194 0.34 0.40 -5.83
N HIS A 195 0.50 -0.92 -5.74
CA HIS A 195 1.63 -1.63 -6.32
C HIS A 195 1.60 -1.59 -7.85
N LEU A 196 0.45 -1.88 -8.46
CA LEU A 196 0.25 -1.77 -9.91
C LEU A 196 0.58 -0.37 -10.41
N GLY A 197 0.11 0.64 -9.67
CA GLY A 197 0.45 2.03 -9.95
C GLY A 197 1.96 2.22 -10.00
N MET A 198 2.64 1.98 -8.88
CA MET A 198 4.09 2.12 -8.80
C MET A 198 4.84 1.36 -9.89
N ALA A 199 4.38 0.15 -10.26
CA ALA A 199 4.95 -0.63 -11.34
C ALA A 199 4.78 0.02 -12.72
N ILE A 200 3.57 0.46 -13.09
CA ILE A 200 3.29 1.16 -14.35
C ILE A 200 4.17 2.40 -14.48
N HIS A 201 4.33 3.14 -13.39
CA HIS A 201 5.14 4.35 -13.41
C HIS A 201 6.64 4.07 -13.46
N ASP A 202 7.15 3.04 -12.76
CA ASP A 202 8.55 2.61 -12.91
C ASP A 202 8.85 2.20 -14.37
N ASP A 203 7.93 1.47 -15.01
CA ASP A 203 8.03 1.09 -16.41
C ASP A 203 8.05 2.32 -17.34
N HIS A 204 7.20 3.33 -17.08
CA HIS A 204 7.22 4.60 -17.83
C HIS A 204 8.53 5.38 -17.67
N ASN A 205 9.21 5.23 -16.53
CA ASN A 205 10.46 5.92 -16.21
C ASN A 205 11.71 5.05 -16.44
N ASN A 206 11.64 4.04 -17.32
CA ASN A 206 12.73 3.15 -17.71
C ASN A 206 13.37 2.37 -16.53
N GLY A 207 12.63 2.10 -15.46
CA GLY A 207 13.17 1.40 -14.31
C GLY A 207 14.13 2.23 -13.46
N ASN A 208 14.18 3.55 -13.68
CA ASN A 208 15.10 4.45 -12.95
C ASN A 208 14.67 4.72 -11.52
N TRP A 209 13.50 4.24 -11.10
CA TRP A 209 13.04 4.44 -9.75
C TRP A 209 13.52 3.29 -8.87
N GLU A 210 14.46 3.61 -7.97
CA GLU A 210 14.83 2.78 -6.82
C GLU A 210 13.68 2.62 -5.79
N LEU A 211 12.45 2.93 -6.19
CA LEU A 211 11.26 3.03 -5.35
C LEU A 211 10.45 1.75 -5.41
N GLY A 212 10.88 0.73 -4.68
CA GLY A 212 9.98 -0.25 -4.05
C GLY A 212 9.20 -1.23 -4.94
N ALA A 213 8.83 -0.89 -6.17
CA ALA A 213 8.17 -1.79 -7.11
C ALA A 213 9.11 -2.93 -7.58
N LYS A 214 10.43 -2.70 -7.50
CA LYS A 214 11.49 -3.72 -7.61
C LYS A 214 12.23 -3.96 -6.29
N LYS A 215 11.65 -3.57 -5.14
CA LYS A 215 11.95 -4.34 -3.93
C LYS A 215 11.31 -5.69 -4.15
N GLN A 216 12.13 -6.54 -4.72
CA GLN A 216 11.86 -7.90 -5.16
C GLN A 216 10.91 -8.64 -4.19
N PRO A 217 11.05 -8.51 -2.84
CA PRO A 217 10.07 -9.09 -1.92
C PRO A 217 8.64 -8.52 -1.98
N PHE A 218 8.44 -7.20 -2.14
CA PHE A 218 7.09 -6.64 -2.19
C PHE A 218 6.38 -7.06 -3.48
N HIS A 219 7.06 -6.95 -4.61
CA HIS A 219 6.52 -7.37 -5.90
C HIS A 219 6.20 -8.88 -5.92
N ASP A 220 7.15 -9.72 -5.52
CA ASP A 220 6.98 -11.17 -5.48
C ASP A 220 5.90 -11.57 -4.48
N TYR A 221 5.77 -10.84 -3.37
CA TYR A 221 4.67 -11.03 -2.43
C TYR A 221 3.32 -10.75 -3.13
N MET A 222 3.20 -9.64 -3.86
CA MET A 222 1.97 -9.29 -4.59
C MET A 222 1.65 -10.28 -5.72
N LEU A 223 2.64 -10.88 -6.37
CA LEU A 223 2.45 -11.95 -7.36
C LEU A 223 1.95 -13.25 -6.72
N ARG A 224 2.44 -13.58 -5.53
CA ARG A 224 2.03 -14.79 -4.77
C ARG A 224 0.67 -14.61 -4.09
N HIS A 225 0.32 -13.39 -3.70
CA HIS A 225 -0.83 -13.10 -2.86
C HIS A 225 -2.21 -13.54 -3.39
N PRO A 226 -2.52 -13.48 -4.71
CA PRO A 226 -3.81 -13.93 -5.27
C PRO A 226 -4.15 -15.40 -4.98
N VAL A 227 -3.16 -16.20 -4.58
CA VAL A 227 -3.30 -17.63 -4.26
C VAL A 227 -3.94 -17.87 -2.90
N PHE A 228 -4.00 -16.90 -1.99
CA PHE A 228 -4.49 -17.11 -0.62
C PHE A 228 -6.01 -17.03 -0.44
N GLY A 229 -6.78 -17.29 -1.49
CA GLY A 229 -8.24 -17.16 -1.46
C GLY A 229 -8.89 -17.93 -0.31
N VAL A 230 -9.18 -17.25 0.80
CA VAL A 230 -10.17 -17.68 1.79
C VAL A 230 -10.64 -16.45 2.57
N ALA A 231 -11.91 -16.10 2.40
CA ALA A 231 -12.63 -15.32 3.41
C ALA A 231 -12.58 -16.10 4.73
N SER A 232 -11.90 -15.59 5.75
CA SER A 232 -12.07 -16.14 7.09
C SER A 232 -13.52 -15.86 7.53
N SER A 233 -14.17 -16.89 8.05
CA SER A 233 -15.56 -16.90 8.52
C SER A 233 -15.79 -16.13 9.84
N GLY A 234 -15.00 -15.08 10.09
CA GLY A 234 -15.03 -14.26 11.30
C GLY A 234 -15.56 -12.85 11.05
N PRO A 235 -16.27 -12.23 12.01
CA PRO A 235 -17.00 -10.98 11.80
C PRO A 235 -16.16 -9.69 11.72
N ALA A 236 -14.82 -9.72 11.63
CA ALA A 236 -14.01 -8.49 11.76
C ALA A 236 -12.89 -8.24 10.72
N HIS A 237 -12.40 -9.24 9.98
CA HIS A 237 -11.23 -9.05 9.09
C HIS A 237 -11.36 -9.83 7.78
N THR A 238 -12.48 -9.66 7.08
CA THR A 238 -12.65 -10.26 5.76
C THR A 238 -11.69 -9.63 4.76
N ILE A 239 -11.06 -10.46 3.93
CA ILE A 239 -10.39 -10.02 2.70
C ILE A 239 -11.45 -9.29 1.87
N SER A 240 -11.36 -7.96 1.82
CA SER A 240 -12.07 -7.17 0.84
C SER A 240 -11.02 -6.48 -0.02
N TYR A 241 -10.89 -6.96 -1.27
CA TYR A 241 -10.22 -6.21 -2.32
C TYR A 241 -11.29 -5.62 -3.23
N ASP A 242 -11.01 -4.44 -3.74
CA ASP A 242 -11.85 -3.83 -4.75
C ASP A 242 -11.80 -4.67 -6.05
N PRO A 243 -12.95 -5.13 -6.58
CA PRO A 243 -12.98 -5.96 -7.78
C PRO A 243 -12.35 -5.30 -8.99
N TRP A 244 -12.41 -3.97 -9.10
CA TRP A 244 -11.80 -3.25 -10.21
C TRP A 244 -10.29 -3.23 -10.13
N LEU A 245 -9.74 -2.92 -8.95
CA LEU A 245 -8.29 -2.99 -8.73
C LEU A 245 -7.74 -4.40 -8.93
N LYS A 246 -8.45 -5.42 -8.46
CA LYS A 246 -8.07 -6.83 -8.68
C LYS A 246 -8.13 -7.21 -10.15
N GLY A 247 -9.19 -6.80 -10.85
CA GLY A 247 -9.35 -7.05 -12.28
C GLY A 247 -8.24 -6.41 -13.13
N LEU A 248 -7.80 -5.20 -12.77
CA LEU A 248 -6.66 -4.53 -13.40
C LEU A 248 -5.34 -5.24 -13.10
N TRP A 249 -5.12 -5.65 -11.84
CA TRP A 249 -3.94 -6.44 -11.47
C TRP A 249 -3.86 -7.76 -12.22
N ASP A 250 -4.97 -8.50 -12.31
CA ASP A 250 -5.04 -9.77 -13.05
C ASP A 250 -4.76 -9.58 -14.55
N ALA A 251 -5.25 -8.49 -15.13
CA ALA A 251 -4.94 -8.13 -16.51
C ALA A 251 -3.47 -7.76 -16.70
N TYR A 252 -2.86 -7.05 -15.75
CA TYR A 252 -1.44 -6.72 -15.76
C TYR A 252 -0.57 -7.97 -15.71
N ILE A 253 -0.76 -8.82 -14.69
CA ILE A 253 0.08 -10.04 -14.52
C ILE A 253 -0.19 -11.10 -15.59
N GLY A 254 -1.38 -11.15 -16.19
CA GLY A 254 -1.69 -12.09 -17.27
C GLY A 254 -0.92 -11.82 -18.57
N ASN A 255 -0.28 -10.65 -18.67
CA ASN A 255 0.60 -10.27 -19.77
C ASN A 255 2.10 -10.46 -19.45
N TYR A 256 2.44 -10.88 -18.22
CA TYR A 256 3.78 -11.25 -17.78
C TYR A 256 3.97 -12.78 -17.82
#